data_AF-A0A7L2E510-F1
#
_entry.id   AF-A0A7L2E510-F1
#
_cell.length_a   1.000
_cell.length_b   1.000
_cell.length_c   1.000
_cell.angle_alpha   90.00
_cell.angle_beta   90.00
_cell.angle_gamma   90.00
#
_symmetry.space_group_name_H-M   'P 1'
#
loop_
_entity.id
_entity.type
_entity.pdbx_description
1 polymer ?
#
loop_
_entity_poly.entity_id
_entity_poly.type
_entity_poly.pdbx_seq_one_letter_code
_entity_poly.pdbx_strand_id
1 'polypeptide(L)'
;ASVVAEAEGIEPLMNTLNAQRDGAISNAIAVLTNLSLQEPFRVGIQSHGIMNALVRPLRSTNSQVQSKAAFAVAAFGCDADARTELRNVGGLEPLVELLHSKNEEVRRNASWAVMVCGSDELTAVELCRLGALDILEEINLSTKHKNKFSEAALEKLLDNNLSQKYSRMGYLSSSNIITNGFYDCGQIKRGGKFFSLEELSKQELTDRRAIIFINAKPQERAREQLIPKCQKSSRFWIFVIKRKDVSYLPPLPMYNFFFYVRKGKGKKEEEKPKEVIRVTPAVQEEINLENSHWLPPPDFILMDYINHASKTILPLTTTREQVVALAQFVADKMGGSVDREQLHNFFWELDMSKIEFELKSNVVPIGKIKRGTFYHRALLFKVIADRIGIGCSLVRGKYSRAWNEVKLVEHSPKGLLLPPQEYIVDLMFEPGCLLKQGSAKADQYKRI
;
A
#
# COMPACT_ATOMS: atom_id res chain seq x y z
N ALA A 1 -38.89 2.97 -26.14
CA ALA A 1 -38.90 4.43 -25.94
C ALA A 1 -38.47 4.68 -24.50
N SER A 2 -37.34 5.29 -24.19
CA SER A 2 -36.10 5.57 -24.92
C SER A 2 -35.12 5.92 -23.80
N VAL A 3 -33.89 5.40 -23.82
CA VAL A 3 -32.83 5.75 -22.85
C VAL A 3 -32.59 7.27 -22.79
N VAL A 4 -33.06 7.99 -23.81
CA VAL A 4 -33.04 9.46 -23.91
C VAL A 4 -34.10 10.15 -23.00
N ALA A 5 -35.24 9.51 -22.70
CA ALA A 5 -36.28 10.08 -21.84
C ALA A 5 -35.98 9.96 -20.33
N GLU A 6 -35.14 9.01 -19.93
CA GLU A 6 -34.68 8.85 -18.55
C GLU A 6 -33.47 9.77 -18.24
N ALA A 7 -32.69 10.11 -19.27
CA ALA A 7 -31.58 11.08 -19.17
C ALA A 7 -32.09 12.52 -18.92
N GLU A 8 -33.29 12.87 -19.38
CA GLU A 8 -33.90 14.21 -19.15
C GLU A 8 -34.18 14.51 -17.67
N GLY A 9 -34.26 13.50 -16.79
CA GLY A 9 -34.48 13.69 -15.36
C GLY A 9 -33.20 13.96 -14.56
N ILE A 10 -32.05 13.46 -15.03
CA ILE A 10 -30.78 13.53 -14.29
C ILE A 10 -30.22 14.95 -14.31
N GLU A 11 -30.17 15.60 -15.48
CA GLU A 11 -29.60 16.93 -15.63
C GLU A 11 -30.33 18.01 -14.78
N PRO A 12 -31.68 18.07 -14.72
CA PRO A 12 -32.38 18.97 -13.81
C PRO A 12 -32.09 18.71 -12.33
N LEU A 13 -31.96 17.44 -11.92
CA LEU A 13 -31.60 17.08 -10.54
C LEU A 13 -30.18 17.54 -10.21
N MET A 14 -29.24 17.35 -11.13
CA MET A 14 -27.86 17.85 -11.01
C MET A 14 -27.82 19.37 -10.88
N ASN A 15 -28.60 20.08 -11.70
CA ASN A 15 -28.73 21.54 -11.61
C ASN A 15 -29.32 21.99 -10.26
N THR A 16 -30.21 21.19 -9.67
CA THR A 16 -30.82 21.47 -8.36
C THR A 16 -29.80 21.40 -7.21
N LEU A 17 -28.66 20.73 -7.38
CA LEU A 17 -27.56 20.75 -6.39
C LEU A 17 -26.96 22.14 -6.20
N ASN A 18 -27.15 23.03 -7.17
CA ASN A 18 -26.73 24.43 -7.13
C ASN A 18 -27.83 25.40 -6.68
N ALA A 19 -29.01 24.91 -6.29
CA ALA A 19 -30.11 25.74 -5.81
C ALA A 19 -29.76 26.49 -4.51
N GLN A 20 -30.57 27.48 -4.13
CA GLN A 20 -30.38 28.21 -2.86
C GLN A 20 -31.02 27.50 -1.66
N ARG A 21 -32.01 26.64 -1.88
CA ARG A 21 -32.79 26.02 -0.82
C ARG A 21 -32.20 24.66 -0.42
N ASP A 22 -31.73 24.56 0.82
CA ASP A 22 -31.13 23.33 1.38
C ASP A 22 -32.02 22.09 1.25
N GLY A 23 -33.33 22.25 1.42
CA GLY A 23 -34.29 21.15 1.26
C GLY A 23 -34.36 20.63 -0.18
N ALA A 24 -34.25 21.50 -1.18
CA ALA A 24 -34.22 21.11 -2.58
C ALA A 24 -32.93 20.37 -2.91
N ILE A 25 -31.78 20.89 -2.46
CA ILE A 25 -30.47 20.23 -2.60
C ILE A 25 -30.51 18.85 -1.95
N SER A 26 -30.94 18.77 -0.69
CA SER A 26 -31.03 17.52 0.06
C SER A 26 -31.90 16.46 -0.63
N ASN A 27 -33.06 16.86 -1.15
CA ASN A 27 -33.95 15.96 -1.85
C ASN A 27 -33.38 15.51 -3.19
N ALA A 28 -32.75 16.42 -3.96
CA ALA A 28 -32.08 16.08 -5.21
C ALA A 28 -30.95 15.06 -5.00
N ILE A 29 -30.09 15.27 -3.99
CA ILE A 29 -29.03 14.31 -3.63
C ILE A 29 -29.63 12.94 -3.28
N ALA A 30 -30.70 12.92 -2.49
CA ALA A 30 -31.35 11.67 -2.09
C ALA A 30 -31.93 10.91 -3.29
N VAL A 31 -32.58 11.60 -4.23
CA VAL A 31 -33.10 10.99 -5.46
C VAL A 31 -31.96 10.43 -6.31
N LEU A 32 -30.90 11.21 -6.56
CA LEU A 32 -29.74 10.77 -7.33
C LEU A 32 -29.06 9.53 -6.69
N THR A 33 -28.93 9.52 -5.36
CA THR A 33 -28.32 8.40 -4.63
C THR A 33 -29.20 7.14 -4.65
N ASN A 34 -30.52 7.29 -4.64
CA ASN A 34 -31.43 6.15 -4.78
C ASN A 34 -31.40 5.58 -6.21
N LEU A 35 -31.31 6.45 -7.22
CA LEU A 35 -31.16 6.03 -8.62
C LEU A 35 -29.84 5.30 -8.85
N SER A 36 -28.77 5.71 -8.18
CA SER A 36 -27.45 5.07 -8.30
C SER A 36 -27.39 3.63 -7.76
N LEU A 37 -28.42 3.15 -7.07
CA LEU A 37 -28.53 1.73 -6.71
C LEU A 37 -28.68 0.82 -7.94
N GLN A 38 -29.12 1.39 -9.07
CA GLN A 38 -29.14 0.67 -10.34
C GLN A 38 -27.99 1.13 -11.23
N GLU A 39 -27.22 0.16 -11.69
CA GLU A 39 -26.00 0.38 -12.48
C GLU A 39 -26.18 1.30 -13.70
N PRO A 40 -27.25 1.19 -14.52
CA PRO A 40 -27.43 2.05 -15.69
C PRO A 40 -27.57 3.53 -15.33
N PHE A 41 -28.32 3.83 -14.26
CA PHE A 41 -28.50 5.20 -13.79
C PHE A 41 -27.26 5.72 -13.08
N ARG A 42 -26.53 4.86 -12.35
CA ARG A 42 -25.26 5.22 -11.71
C ARG A 42 -24.25 5.73 -12.73
N VAL A 43 -24.05 4.97 -13.81
CA VAL A 43 -23.15 5.35 -14.92
C VAL A 43 -23.64 6.63 -15.61
N GLY A 44 -24.95 6.75 -15.83
CA GLY A 44 -25.57 7.95 -16.38
C GLY A 44 -25.34 9.19 -15.51
N ILE A 45 -25.47 9.09 -14.18
CA ILE A 45 -25.24 10.20 -13.25
C ILE A 45 -23.75 10.56 -13.17
N GLN A 46 -22.86 9.55 -13.17
CA GLN A 46 -21.41 9.75 -13.16
C GLN A 46 -20.92 10.49 -14.41
N SER A 47 -21.46 10.17 -15.59
CA SER A 47 -21.08 10.87 -16.83
C SER A 47 -21.45 12.36 -16.84
N HIS A 48 -22.38 12.79 -15.97
CA HIS A 48 -22.75 14.20 -15.77
C HIS A 48 -21.90 14.90 -14.70
N GLY A 49 -20.86 14.24 -14.14
CA GLY A 49 -19.91 14.86 -13.21
C GLY A 49 -20.47 15.06 -11.80
N ILE A 50 -21.12 14.03 -11.25
CA ILE A 50 -21.72 14.06 -9.90
C ILE A 50 -20.71 14.38 -8.80
N MET A 51 -19.46 13.89 -8.91
CA MET A 51 -18.46 14.16 -7.87
C MET A 51 -18.11 15.65 -7.81
N ASN A 52 -17.98 16.31 -8.97
CA ASN A 52 -17.85 17.75 -9.03
C ASN A 52 -19.07 18.49 -8.43
N ALA A 53 -20.28 18.07 -8.80
CA ALA A 53 -21.51 18.71 -8.33
C ALA A 53 -21.74 18.57 -6.81
N LEU A 54 -21.16 17.56 -6.17
CA LEU A 54 -21.25 17.33 -4.72
C LEU A 54 -20.27 18.19 -3.89
N VAL A 55 -19.22 18.78 -4.48
CA VAL A 55 -18.21 19.57 -3.74
C VAL A 55 -18.84 20.73 -2.98
N ARG A 56 -19.74 21.49 -3.62
CA ARG A 56 -20.42 22.62 -2.98
C ARG A 56 -21.37 22.17 -1.86
N PRO A 57 -22.25 21.16 -2.05
CA PRO A 57 -23.04 20.57 -0.96
C PRO A 57 -22.22 20.10 0.25
N LEU A 58 -21.02 19.54 0.05
CA LEU A 58 -20.14 19.15 1.17
C LEU A 58 -19.72 20.36 2.03
N ARG A 59 -19.56 21.54 1.42
CA ARG A 59 -19.22 22.81 2.11
C ARG A 59 -20.44 23.57 2.65
N SER A 60 -21.65 23.03 2.55
CA SER A 60 -22.86 23.68 3.08
C SER A 60 -22.77 23.86 4.60
N THR A 61 -23.40 24.90 5.15
CA THR A 61 -23.55 25.08 6.60
C THR A 61 -24.67 24.20 7.18
N ASN A 62 -25.49 23.58 6.34
CA ASN A 62 -26.60 22.74 6.76
C ASN A 62 -26.18 21.29 6.92
N SER A 63 -26.26 20.77 8.15
CA SER A 63 -25.86 19.39 8.45
C SER A 63 -26.64 18.34 7.67
N GLN A 64 -27.89 18.61 7.28
CA GLN A 64 -28.67 17.67 6.46
C GLN A 64 -28.14 17.59 5.03
N VAL A 65 -27.76 18.73 4.44
CA VAL A 65 -27.12 18.79 3.12
C VAL A 65 -25.76 18.10 3.19
N GLN A 66 -24.93 18.43 4.19
CA GLN A 66 -23.61 17.80 4.38
C GLN A 66 -23.72 16.28 4.54
N SER A 67 -24.66 15.80 5.38
CA SER A 67 -24.86 14.37 5.64
C SER A 67 -25.21 13.62 4.35
N LYS A 68 -26.16 14.16 3.57
CA LYS A 68 -26.60 13.55 2.31
C LYS A 68 -25.52 13.64 1.24
N ALA A 69 -24.78 14.74 1.16
CA ALA A 69 -23.68 14.90 0.23
C ALA A 69 -22.55 13.89 0.51
N ALA A 70 -22.14 13.74 1.77
CA ALA A 70 -21.14 12.74 2.15
C ALA A 70 -21.63 11.30 1.88
N PHE A 71 -22.90 11.00 2.13
CA PHE A 71 -23.50 9.72 1.79
C PHE A 71 -23.48 9.45 0.28
N ALA A 72 -23.82 10.46 -0.54
CA ALA A 72 -23.76 10.35 -1.99
C ALA A 72 -22.32 10.10 -2.48
N VAL A 73 -21.32 10.78 -1.92
CA VAL A 73 -19.91 10.49 -2.22
C VAL A 73 -19.56 9.03 -1.94
N ALA A 74 -20.01 8.47 -0.81
CA ALA A 74 -19.79 7.06 -0.49
C ALA A 74 -20.49 6.11 -1.49
N ALA A 75 -21.68 6.48 -1.97
CA ALA A 75 -22.44 5.68 -2.93
C ALA A 75 -21.82 5.69 -4.34
N PHE A 76 -21.39 6.86 -4.82
CA PHE A 76 -20.79 7.01 -6.15
C PHE A 76 -19.30 6.67 -6.20
N GLY A 77 -18.59 6.65 -5.06
CA GLY A 77 -17.14 6.42 -4.98
C GLY A 77 -16.68 4.95 -5.15
N CYS A 78 -17.56 4.06 -5.61
CA CYS A 78 -17.29 2.62 -5.69
C CYS A 78 -16.29 2.26 -6.81
N ASP A 79 -16.22 3.02 -7.90
CA ASP A 79 -15.20 2.87 -8.97
C ASP A 79 -14.03 3.84 -8.85
N ALA A 80 -12.91 3.50 -9.49
CA ALA A 80 -11.67 4.27 -9.42
C ALA A 80 -11.75 5.62 -10.15
N ASP A 81 -12.57 5.71 -11.19
CA ASP A 81 -12.75 6.94 -11.97
C ASP A 81 -13.49 7.99 -11.15
N ALA A 82 -14.56 7.62 -10.45
CA ALA A 82 -15.28 8.53 -9.57
C ALA A 82 -14.41 9.01 -8.38
N ARG A 83 -13.59 8.13 -7.78
CA ARG A 83 -12.62 8.55 -6.75
C ARG A 83 -11.58 9.51 -7.29
N THR A 84 -11.10 9.26 -8.52
CA THR A 84 -10.15 10.13 -9.21
C THR A 84 -10.77 11.48 -9.56
N GLU A 85 -12.02 11.51 -10.03
CA GLU A 85 -12.77 12.73 -10.28
C GLU A 85 -12.87 13.56 -9.00
N LEU A 86 -13.35 12.97 -7.90
CA LEU A 86 -13.45 13.65 -6.60
C LEU A 86 -12.12 14.24 -6.12
N ARG A 87 -11.02 13.50 -6.30
CA ARG A 87 -9.67 13.98 -5.99
C ARG A 87 -9.29 15.18 -6.85
N ASN A 88 -9.51 15.11 -8.16
CA ASN A 88 -9.12 16.16 -9.11
C ASN A 88 -9.92 17.46 -8.93
N VAL A 89 -11.19 17.38 -8.51
CA VAL A 89 -12.03 18.55 -8.23
C VAL A 89 -11.83 19.13 -6.83
N GLY A 90 -10.89 18.60 -6.04
CA GLY A 90 -10.62 19.08 -4.68
C GLY A 90 -11.71 18.72 -3.67
N GLY A 91 -12.51 17.69 -3.94
CA GLY A 91 -13.61 17.26 -3.06
C GLY A 91 -13.18 16.52 -1.80
N LEU A 92 -11.92 16.05 -1.72
CA LEU A 92 -11.39 15.34 -0.56
C LEU A 92 -11.18 16.26 0.65
N GLU A 93 -10.75 17.51 0.44
CA GLU A 93 -10.55 18.47 1.53
C GLU A 93 -11.84 18.75 2.32
N PRO A 94 -12.97 19.17 1.70
CA PRO A 94 -14.20 19.37 2.44
C PRO A 94 -14.72 18.05 3.04
N LEU A 95 -14.48 16.91 2.41
CA LEU A 95 -14.82 15.62 3.00
C LEU A 95 -14.05 15.35 4.31
N VAL A 96 -12.75 15.68 4.36
CA VAL A 96 -11.93 15.56 5.57
C VAL A 96 -12.37 16.57 6.64
N GLU A 97 -12.72 17.81 6.27
CA GLU A 97 -13.29 18.81 7.20
C GLU A 97 -14.56 18.28 7.90
N LEU A 98 -15.42 17.55 7.17
CA LEU A 98 -16.65 16.98 7.74
C LEU A 98 -16.41 15.92 8.82
N LEU A 99 -15.22 15.32 8.90
CA LEU A 99 -14.85 14.41 10.00
C LEU A 99 -14.87 15.11 11.37
N HIS A 100 -14.63 16.43 11.42
CA HIS A 100 -14.72 17.24 12.64
C HIS A 100 -16.13 17.74 12.96
N SER A 101 -17.14 17.42 12.14
CA SER A 101 -18.50 17.93 12.34
C SER A 101 -19.03 17.55 13.71
N LYS A 102 -19.78 18.44 14.38
CA LYS A 102 -20.45 18.10 15.65
C LYS A 102 -21.65 17.17 15.44
N ASN A 103 -22.21 17.12 14.23
CA ASN A 103 -23.32 16.26 13.88
C ASN A 103 -22.82 14.80 13.66
N GLU A 104 -23.45 13.86 14.36
CA GLU A 104 -23.08 12.44 14.30
C GLU A 104 -23.29 11.81 12.93
N GLU A 105 -24.41 12.13 12.27
CA GLU A 105 -24.77 11.59 10.96
C GLU A 105 -23.77 12.06 9.90
N VAL A 106 -23.41 13.35 9.94
CA VAL A 106 -22.40 13.94 9.06
C VAL A 106 -21.05 13.23 9.24
N ARG A 107 -20.55 13.11 10.48
CA ARG A 107 -19.28 12.42 10.74
C ARG A 107 -19.30 10.96 10.28
N ARG A 108 -20.40 10.25 10.55
CA ARG A 108 -20.57 8.84 10.15
C ARG A 108 -20.50 8.69 8.63
N ASN A 109 -21.22 9.52 7.88
CA ASN A 109 -21.24 9.47 6.43
C ASN A 109 -19.92 9.95 5.82
N ALA A 110 -19.28 10.96 6.40
CA ALA A 110 -17.93 11.38 6.01
C ALA A 110 -16.90 10.26 6.22
N SER A 111 -16.96 9.57 7.37
CA SER A 111 -16.09 8.41 7.64
C SER A 111 -16.30 7.30 6.60
N TRP A 112 -17.54 7.03 6.21
CA TRP A 112 -17.83 6.03 5.17
C TRP A 112 -17.30 6.47 3.80
N ALA A 113 -17.52 7.72 3.40
CA ALA A 113 -16.98 8.24 2.14
C ALA A 113 -15.45 8.19 2.13
N VAL A 114 -14.76 8.53 3.22
CA VAL A 114 -13.30 8.40 3.35
C VAL A 114 -12.86 6.94 3.24
N MET A 115 -13.56 6.00 3.87
CA MET A 115 -13.28 4.56 3.75
C MET A 115 -13.39 4.09 2.29
N VAL A 116 -14.45 4.50 1.58
CA VAL A 116 -14.64 4.15 0.16
C VAL A 116 -13.53 4.77 -0.70
N CYS A 117 -13.25 6.07 -0.51
CA CYS A 117 -12.22 6.80 -1.24
C CYS A 117 -10.80 6.23 -1.00
N GLY A 118 -10.50 5.81 0.23
CA GLY A 118 -9.22 5.20 0.62
C GLY A 118 -8.96 3.81 -0.01
N SER A 119 -9.88 3.29 -0.82
CA SER A 119 -9.66 2.05 -1.58
C SER A 119 -8.72 2.20 -2.77
N ASP A 120 -8.46 3.44 -3.20
CA ASP A 120 -7.47 3.77 -4.23
C ASP A 120 -6.22 4.38 -3.57
N GLU A 121 -5.03 3.90 -3.95
CA GLU A 121 -3.76 4.29 -3.32
C GLU A 121 -3.49 5.79 -3.43
N LEU A 122 -3.67 6.37 -4.61
CA LEU A 122 -3.44 7.80 -4.85
C LEU A 122 -4.41 8.67 -4.03
N THR A 123 -5.67 8.24 -3.94
CA THR A 123 -6.69 8.92 -3.13
C THR A 123 -6.41 8.79 -1.64
N ALA A 124 -5.97 7.62 -1.17
CA ALA A 124 -5.60 7.40 0.22
C ALA A 124 -4.39 8.24 0.63
N VAL A 125 -3.37 8.34 -0.22
CA VAL A 125 -2.20 9.20 0.01
C VAL A 125 -2.62 10.66 0.17
N GLU A 126 -3.52 11.15 -0.69
CA GLU A 126 -4.01 12.53 -0.60
C GLU A 126 -4.87 12.76 0.67
N LEU A 127 -5.73 11.81 1.04
CA LEU A 127 -6.48 11.86 2.30
C LEU A 127 -5.55 11.90 3.52
N CYS A 128 -4.49 11.10 3.52
CA CYS A 128 -3.46 11.14 4.56
C CYS A 128 -2.73 12.48 4.58
N ARG A 129 -2.40 13.06 3.43
CA ARG A 129 -1.77 14.40 3.31
C ARG A 129 -2.66 15.50 3.88
N LEU A 130 -3.98 15.37 3.74
CA LEU A 130 -4.99 16.27 4.30
C LEU A 130 -5.22 16.04 5.81
N GLY A 131 -4.51 15.10 6.45
CA GLY A 131 -4.62 14.85 7.89
C GLY A 131 -5.75 13.90 8.29
N ALA A 132 -6.43 13.25 7.35
CA ALA A 132 -7.56 12.36 7.65
C ALA A 132 -7.19 11.25 8.64
N LEU A 133 -5.94 10.76 8.58
CA LEU A 133 -5.46 9.70 9.45
C LEU A 133 -5.47 10.11 10.93
N ASP A 134 -4.90 11.28 11.26
CA ASP A 134 -4.82 11.78 12.63
C ASP A 134 -6.22 12.10 13.18
N ILE A 135 -7.09 12.65 12.33
CA ILE A 135 -8.48 12.96 12.69
C ILE A 135 -9.27 11.68 13.00
N LEU A 136 -9.12 10.64 12.18
CA LEU A 136 -9.78 9.35 12.41
C LEU A 136 -9.22 8.64 13.64
N GLU A 137 -7.91 8.74 13.91
CA GLU A 137 -7.33 8.28 15.18
C GLU A 137 -7.99 8.99 16.37
N GLU A 138 -8.14 10.31 16.33
CA GLU A 138 -8.80 11.10 17.38
C GLU A 138 -10.26 10.70 17.58
N ILE A 139 -11.03 10.58 16.49
CA ILE A 139 -12.44 10.14 16.53
C ILE A 139 -12.57 8.77 17.18
N ASN A 140 -11.68 7.83 16.84
CA ASN A 140 -11.71 6.46 17.36
C ASN A 140 -11.25 6.35 18.82
N LEU A 141 -10.61 7.37 19.38
CA LEU A 141 -10.32 7.47 20.81
C LEU A 141 -11.53 7.94 21.63
N SER A 142 -12.44 8.70 21.02
CA SER A 142 -13.64 9.20 21.67
C SER A 142 -14.73 8.13 21.76
N THR A 143 -15.18 7.79 22.96
CA THR A 143 -16.33 6.88 23.16
C THR A 143 -17.64 7.42 22.58
N LYS A 144 -17.74 8.74 22.40
CA LYS A 144 -18.93 9.43 21.88
C LYS A 144 -18.92 9.60 20.36
N HIS A 145 -17.75 9.80 19.76
CA HIS A 145 -17.64 10.13 18.33
C HIS A 145 -17.24 8.96 17.45
N LYS A 146 -16.64 7.92 18.04
CA LYS A 146 -16.29 6.67 17.37
C LYS A 146 -17.51 6.00 16.74
N ASN A 147 -17.33 5.50 15.53
CA ASN A 147 -18.33 4.70 14.83
C ASN A 147 -17.64 3.59 14.01
N LYS A 148 -18.41 2.61 13.50
CA LYS A 148 -17.85 1.48 12.73
C LYS A 148 -17.14 1.92 11.44
N PHE A 149 -17.62 3.00 10.81
CA PHE A 149 -17.01 3.52 9.59
C PHE A 149 -15.73 4.30 9.88
N SER A 150 -15.61 4.98 11.03
CA SER A 150 -14.36 5.67 11.40
C SER A 150 -13.23 4.68 11.69
N GLU A 151 -13.55 3.52 12.30
CA GLU A 151 -12.58 2.43 12.47
C GLU A 151 -12.17 1.84 11.12
N ALA A 152 -13.14 1.51 10.28
CA ALA A 152 -12.88 0.93 8.97
C ALA A 152 -12.15 1.90 8.02
N ALA A 153 -12.46 3.20 8.08
CA ALA A 153 -11.75 4.23 7.34
C ALA A 153 -10.28 4.32 7.76
N LEU A 154 -10.02 4.32 9.07
CA LEU A 154 -8.66 4.34 9.62
C LEU A 154 -7.87 3.11 9.14
N GLU A 155 -8.46 1.92 9.28
CA GLU A 155 -7.83 0.68 8.80
C GLU A 155 -7.56 0.74 7.30
N LYS A 156 -8.51 1.26 6.51
CA LYS A 156 -8.39 1.32 5.06
C LYS A 156 -7.31 2.28 4.59
N LEU A 157 -7.15 3.44 5.24
CA LEU A 157 -6.02 4.33 4.96
C LEU A 157 -4.69 3.67 5.31
N LEU A 158 -4.62 2.96 6.43
CA LEU A 158 -3.42 2.24 6.87
C LEU A 158 -3.06 1.06 5.96
N ASP A 159 -4.02 0.43 5.26
CA ASP A 159 -3.73 -0.63 4.27
C ASP A 159 -2.78 -0.17 3.15
N ASN A 160 -2.76 1.14 2.85
CA ASN A 160 -1.86 1.72 1.85
C ASN A 160 -0.44 1.97 2.39
N ASN A 161 -0.23 1.87 3.70
CA ASN A 161 1.09 1.96 4.34
C ASN A 161 1.22 0.90 5.44
N LEU A 162 1.58 -0.31 5.04
CA LEU A 162 1.66 -1.46 5.95
C LEU A 162 2.68 -1.26 7.08
N SER A 163 3.79 -0.55 6.84
CA SER A 163 4.77 -0.22 7.88
C SER A 163 4.13 0.61 9.00
N GLN A 164 3.35 1.62 8.61
CA GLN A 164 2.58 2.44 9.55
C GLN A 164 1.45 1.64 10.20
N LYS A 165 0.72 0.84 9.42
CA LYS A 165 -0.34 -0.06 9.95
C LYS A 165 0.21 -0.95 11.05
N TYR A 166 1.30 -1.65 10.80
CA TYR A 166 1.89 -2.57 11.77
C TYR A 166 2.48 -1.84 12.99
N SER A 167 3.05 -0.66 12.79
CA SER A 167 3.58 0.16 13.88
C SER A 167 2.48 0.74 14.77
N ARG A 168 1.28 1.01 14.23
CA ARG A 168 0.12 1.57 14.94
C ARG A 168 -0.76 0.50 15.56
N MET A 169 -1.19 -0.47 14.76
CA MET A 169 -2.17 -1.49 15.16
C MET A 169 -1.52 -2.73 15.75
N GLY A 170 -0.23 -2.96 15.48
CA GLY A 170 0.44 -4.21 15.88
C GLY A 170 -0.10 -5.45 15.18
N TYR A 171 -0.87 -5.29 14.09
CA TYR A 171 -1.51 -6.40 13.39
C TYR A 171 -1.50 -6.17 11.89
N LEU A 172 -1.11 -7.21 11.14
CA LEU A 172 -1.31 -7.31 9.70
C LEU A 172 -2.08 -8.60 9.42
N SER A 173 -3.15 -8.51 8.65
CA SER A 173 -3.94 -9.68 8.27
C SER A 173 -3.25 -10.51 7.18
N SER A 174 -3.81 -11.67 6.85
CA SER A 174 -3.38 -12.47 5.70
C SER A 174 -3.56 -11.77 4.35
N SER A 175 -4.44 -10.76 4.25
CA SER A 175 -4.61 -9.98 3.03
C SER A 175 -3.61 -8.83 2.90
N ASN A 176 -2.94 -8.45 4.00
CA ASN A 176 -1.87 -7.45 3.97
C ASN A 176 -0.56 -8.15 3.56
N ILE A 177 -0.18 -7.99 2.28
CA ILE A 177 1.00 -8.60 1.68
C ILE A 177 2.20 -7.63 1.82
N ILE A 178 3.21 -8.01 2.59
CA ILE A 178 4.42 -7.20 2.79
C ILE A 178 5.23 -7.17 1.49
N THR A 179 5.39 -6.00 0.88
CA THR A 179 6.18 -5.77 -0.34
C THR A 179 7.54 -5.15 -0.02
N ASN A 180 8.38 -4.95 -1.05
CA ASN A 180 9.66 -4.26 -0.89
C ASN A 180 9.42 -2.80 -0.48
N GLY A 181 10.21 -2.30 0.47
CA GLY A 181 10.02 -0.96 1.05
C GLY A 181 9.36 -0.97 2.43
N PHE A 182 8.84 -2.12 2.87
CA PHE A 182 8.32 -2.26 4.23
C PHE A 182 9.42 -2.17 5.28
N TYR A 183 9.12 -1.55 6.41
CA TYR A 183 9.99 -1.53 7.58
C TYR A 183 9.19 -1.59 8.87
N ASP A 184 9.79 -2.19 9.88
CA ASP A 184 9.28 -2.20 11.25
C ASP A 184 10.12 -1.28 12.14
N CYS A 185 9.57 -0.12 12.50
CA CYS A 185 10.15 0.80 13.49
C CYS A 185 9.68 0.52 14.93
N GLY A 186 8.85 -0.50 15.12
CA GLY A 186 8.25 -0.87 16.39
C GLY A 186 6.91 -0.20 16.67
N GLN A 187 6.37 -0.45 17.87
CA GLN A 187 5.07 0.06 18.25
C GLN A 187 5.16 1.56 18.52
N ILE A 188 4.44 2.35 17.75
CA ILE A 188 4.30 3.79 17.97
C ILE A 188 3.21 4.01 19.02
N LYS A 189 3.55 4.81 20.02
CA LYS A 189 2.61 5.25 21.06
C LYS A 189 1.62 6.26 20.46
N ARG A 190 0.44 6.36 21.09
CA ARG A 190 -0.62 7.29 20.68
C ARG A 190 -0.09 8.72 20.50
N GLY A 191 -0.43 9.36 19.40
CA GLY A 191 0.04 10.72 19.06
C GLY A 191 1.53 10.82 18.70
N GLY A 192 2.28 9.70 18.66
CA GLY A 192 3.66 9.70 18.20
C GLY A 192 3.73 9.95 16.70
N LYS A 193 4.74 10.70 16.23
CA LYS A 193 4.96 10.89 14.79
C LYS A 193 5.42 9.56 14.16
N PHE A 194 4.83 9.21 13.01
CA PHE A 194 5.38 8.16 12.14
C PHE A 194 6.42 8.79 11.22
N PHE A 195 7.64 8.25 11.22
CA PHE A 195 8.74 8.76 10.41
C PHE A 195 8.90 7.92 9.15
N SER A 196 9.22 8.58 8.03
CA SER A 196 9.57 7.88 6.78
C SER A 196 10.91 7.14 6.93
N LEU A 197 11.14 6.15 6.07
CA LEU A 197 12.39 5.41 6.06
C LEU A 197 13.61 6.31 5.81
N GLU A 198 13.44 7.35 4.99
CA GLU A 198 14.48 8.35 4.72
C GLU A 198 14.75 9.25 5.93
N GLU A 199 13.70 9.67 6.64
CA GLU A 199 13.87 10.42 7.91
C GLU A 199 14.60 9.56 8.95
N LEU A 200 14.27 8.27 9.03
CA LEU A 200 14.88 7.33 9.96
C LEU A 200 16.33 6.98 9.60
N SER A 201 16.68 6.89 8.31
CA SER A 201 18.03 6.56 7.87
C SER A 201 19.03 7.69 8.11
N LYS A 202 18.54 8.94 8.18
CA LYS A 202 19.33 10.15 8.48
C LYS A 202 19.57 10.37 9.97
N GLN A 203 18.89 9.62 10.85
CA GLN A 203 19.11 9.73 12.30
C GLN A 203 20.47 9.17 12.69
N GLU A 204 21.12 9.80 13.67
CA GLU A 204 22.35 9.27 14.28
C GLU A 204 22.10 7.89 14.90
N LEU A 205 23.17 7.12 15.08
CA LEU A 205 23.08 5.84 15.77
C LEU A 205 22.52 6.06 17.17
N THR A 206 21.44 5.35 17.50
CA THR A 206 20.79 5.45 18.80
C THR A 206 20.73 4.09 19.47
N ASP A 207 20.75 4.03 20.79
CA ASP A 207 20.49 2.80 21.56
C ASP A 207 19.01 2.35 21.49
N ARG A 208 18.22 2.93 20.59
CA ARG A 208 16.83 2.54 20.36
C ARG A 208 16.80 1.26 19.52
N ARG A 209 15.65 0.58 19.57
CA ARG A 209 15.41 -0.62 18.77
C ARG A 209 15.74 -0.36 17.29
N ALA A 210 16.56 -1.24 16.72
CA ALA A 210 16.84 -1.31 15.29
C ALA A 210 15.56 -1.32 14.44
N ILE A 211 15.60 -0.60 13.32
CA ILE A 211 14.51 -0.57 12.35
C ILE A 211 14.74 -1.69 11.36
N ILE A 212 13.84 -2.67 11.33
CA ILE A 212 14.00 -3.84 10.47
C ILE A 212 13.43 -3.53 9.09
N PHE A 213 14.25 -3.60 8.06
CA PHE A 213 13.90 -3.20 6.71
C PHE A 213 13.84 -4.37 5.74
N ILE A 214 12.82 -4.37 4.86
CA ILE A 214 12.52 -5.42 3.90
C ILE A 214 12.68 -4.89 2.48
N ASN A 215 13.72 -5.36 1.78
CA ASN A 215 13.97 -4.97 0.40
C ASN A 215 14.69 -6.06 -0.39
N ALA A 216 13.91 -6.97 -0.98
CA ALA A 216 14.42 -8.01 -1.86
C ALA A 216 14.48 -7.54 -3.33
N LYS A 217 14.60 -6.24 -3.60
CA LYS A 217 14.75 -5.74 -4.98
C LYS A 217 16.12 -6.16 -5.53
N PRO A 218 16.20 -6.83 -6.69
CA PRO A 218 17.43 -6.84 -7.45
C PRO A 218 17.74 -5.39 -7.83
N GLN A 219 18.98 -4.93 -7.64
CA GLN A 219 19.37 -3.65 -8.22
C GLN A 219 19.25 -3.76 -9.74
N GLU A 220 18.22 -3.13 -10.31
CA GLU A 220 18.37 -2.51 -11.62
C GLU A 220 19.47 -1.47 -11.43
N ARG A 221 20.72 -1.88 -11.69
CA ARG A 221 21.83 -0.94 -11.87
C ARG A 221 21.30 0.15 -12.78
N ALA A 222 21.50 1.40 -12.41
CA ALA A 222 21.26 2.59 -13.22
C ALA A 222 21.90 2.47 -14.63
N ARG A 223 21.24 1.71 -15.52
CA ARG A 223 21.61 1.48 -16.92
C ARG A 223 20.55 2.02 -17.87
N GLU A 224 19.54 2.71 -17.36
CA GLU A 224 18.56 3.45 -18.17
C GLU A 224 18.76 4.98 -18.16
N GLN A 225 19.91 5.47 -17.67
CA GLN A 225 20.27 6.90 -17.78
C GLN A 225 21.61 7.13 -18.47
N LEU A 226 21.91 6.38 -19.54
CA LEU A 226 22.91 6.78 -20.54
C LEU A 226 22.48 6.29 -21.93
N ILE A 227 21.27 6.66 -22.36
CA ILE A 227 20.98 6.80 -23.78
C ILE A 227 20.90 8.31 -24.02
N PRO A 228 21.91 8.93 -24.66
CA PRO A 228 21.73 10.28 -25.17
C PRO A 228 20.54 10.22 -26.13
N LYS A 229 19.54 11.09 -25.93
CA LYS A 229 18.53 11.37 -26.95
C LYS A 229 19.26 11.85 -28.19
N CYS A 230 19.60 10.94 -29.09
CA CYS A 230 20.19 11.27 -30.36
C CYS A 230 19.07 11.87 -31.22
N GLN A 231 19.09 13.20 -31.33
CA GLN A 231 18.32 13.93 -32.32
C GLN A 231 18.59 13.34 -33.70
N LYS A 232 17.52 13.21 -34.47
CA LYS A 232 17.49 12.74 -35.86
C LYS A 232 18.67 13.30 -36.66
N SER A 233 19.52 12.41 -37.18
CA SER A 233 20.23 12.68 -38.43
C SER A 233 20.28 11.41 -39.27
N SER A 234 19.69 11.53 -40.44
CA SER A 234 19.74 10.57 -41.53
C SER A 234 21.19 10.24 -41.86
N ARG A 235 21.57 8.96 -41.78
CA ARG A 235 22.48 8.29 -42.73
C ARG A 235 22.53 6.79 -42.46
N PHE A 236 21.87 6.09 -43.39
CA PHE A 236 22.15 4.76 -43.90
C PHE A 236 23.48 4.14 -43.46
N TRP A 237 23.42 3.10 -42.62
CA TRP A 237 24.43 2.05 -42.59
C TRP A 237 23.71 0.71 -42.50
N ILE A 238 23.72 -0.01 -43.62
CA ILE A 238 23.40 -1.42 -43.69
C ILE A 238 24.53 -2.16 -42.98
N PHE A 239 24.22 -2.83 -41.87
CA PHE A 239 25.03 -3.95 -41.40
C PHE A 239 24.20 -5.22 -41.44
N VAL A 240 24.54 -6.04 -42.43
CA VAL A 240 24.07 -7.40 -42.63
C VAL A 240 24.64 -8.26 -41.51
N ILE A 241 23.79 -8.86 -40.67
CA ILE A 241 24.11 -10.11 -39.99
C ILE A 241 22.94 -11.07 -40.18
N LYS A 242 23.24 -12.15 -40.92
CA LYS A 242 22.38 -13.29 -41.23
C LYS A 242 21.82 -13.93 -39.97
N ARG A 243 20.49 -14.08 -39.91
CA ARG A 243 19.84 -15.22 -39.23
C ARG A 243 19.00 -15.97 -40.27
N LYS A 244 19.51 -17.14 -40.69
CA LYS A 244 18.68 -18.29 -41.06
C LYS A 244 18.11 -18.86 -39.75
N ASP A 245 16.93 -19.44 -39.64
CA ASP A 245 15.74 -19.64 -40.47
C ASP A 245 14.69 -20.08 -39.41
N VAL A 246 13.49 -19.47 -39.32
CA VAL A 246 12.20 -19.99 -39.84
C VAL A 246 11.69 -21.18 -38.98
N SER A 247 10.47 -21.31 -38.46
CA SER A 247 9.13 -20.69 -38.58
C SER A 247 8.22 -21.46 -37.58
N TYR A 248 7.05 -21.02 -37.11
CA TYR A 248 5.85 -20.63 -37.86
C TYR A 248 4.92 -19.76 -37.00
N LEU A 249 4.43 -18.70 -37.65
CA LEU A 249 3.23 -17.91 -37.32
C LEU A 249 2.02 -18.54 -38.09
N PRO A 250 0.74 -18.19 -37.83
CA PRO A 250 0.20 -16.95 -38.38
C PRO A 250 -0.85 -16.19 -37.52
N PRO A 251 -1.20 -14.94 -37.91
CA PRO A 251 -1.95 -13.96 -37.10
C PRO A 251 -3.29 -13.49 -37.72
N LEU A 252 -4.03 -12.61 -37.01
CA LEU A 252 -4.76 -11.37 -37.46
C LEU A 252 -6.07 -11.11 -36.66
N PRO A 253 -6.67 -9.89 -36.63
CA PRO A 253 -6.15 -8.54 -36.95
C PRO A 253 -6.42 -7.47 -35.85
N MET A 254 -5.64 -6.38 -35.88
CA MET A 254 -5.77 -5.19 -35.03
C MET A 254 -6.38 -4.03 -35.85
N TYR A 255 -7.43 -3.39 -35.34
CA TYR A 255 -8.08 -2.23 -35.95
C TYR A 255 -7.24 -0.95 -35.74
N ASN A 256 -7.01 -0.19 -36.82
CA ASN A 256 -6.34 1.11 -36.84
C ASN A 256 -7.32 2.25 -36.47
N PHE A 257 -6.89 3.19 -35.63
CA PHE A 257 -7.46 4.53 -35.56
C PHE A 257 -6.37 5.56 -35.89
N PHE A 258 -6.56 6.25 -37.02
CA PHE A 258 -5.81 7.44 -37.42
C PHE A 258 -6.46 8.69 -36.80
N PHE A 259 -5.67 9.56 -36.18
CA PHE A 259 -6.06 10.97 -36.00
C PHE A 259 -5.04 11.89 -36.68
N TYR A 260 -5.58 12.71 -37.59
CA TYR A 260 -4.92 13.80 -38.29
C TYR A 260 -4.67 14.99 -37.34
N VAL A 261 -3.50 15.63 -37.45
CA VAL A 261 -3.35 17.05 -37.08
C VAL A 261 -2.66 17.81 -38.22
N ARG A 262 -3.35 18.83 -38.72
CA ARG A 262 -2.93 19.81 -39.74
C ARG A 262 -2.29 21.04 -39.08
N LYS A 263 -1.32 21.64 -39.79
CA LYS A 263 -0.85 23.06 -39.88
C LYS A 263 0.68 23.09 -39.75
N GLY A 264 1.46 23.88 -40.50
CA GLY A 264 1.22 24.91 -41.50
C GLY A 264 2.58 25.53 -41.89
N LYS A 265 2.65 26.05 -43.12
CA LYS A 265 3.76 26.61 -43.92
C LYS A 265 4.85 27.52 -43.27
N GLY A 266 6.09 27.34 -43.77
CA GLY A 266 7.09 28.38 -44.17
C GLY A 266 8.02 28.91 -43.06
N LYS A 267 9.32 29.22 -43.23
CA LYS A 267 10.25 29.40 -44.37
C LYS A 267 11.71 29.17 -43.89
N LYS A 268 12.64 28.96 -44.84
CA LYS A 268 14.10 28.74 -44.71
C LYS A 268 14.92 30.02 -44.48
N GLU A 269 16.10 29.89 -43.85
CA GLU A 269 17.41 30.55 -44.17
C GLU A 269 18.47 29.99 -43.19
N GLU A 270 19.38 29.12 -43.63
CA GLU A 270 20.77 29.31 -44.10
C GLU A 270 21.86 29.54 -43.02
N GLU A 271 22.88 28.68 -43.05
CA GLU A 271 24.02 28.55 -42.13
C GLU A 271 25.11 29.62 -42.34
N LYS A 272 25.90 29.90 -41.29
CA LYS A 272 27.38 29.96 -41.37
C LYS A 272 28.04 29.82 -39.98
N PRO A 273 29.21 29.14 -39.86
CA PRO A 273 29.84 28.81 -38.58
C PRO A 273 31.08 29.67 -38.25
N LYS A 274 31.65 29.40 -37.05
CA LYS A 274 32.91 29.86 -36.41
C LYS A 274 32.60 30.79 -35.21
N GLU A 275 33.10 30.56 -34.00
CA GLU A 275 34.52 30.45 -33.67
C GLU A 275 34.75 29.69 -32.34
N VAL A 276 35.88 29.00 -32.25
CA VAL A 276 36.34 28.23 -31.10
C VAL A 276 37.03 29.17 -30.11
N ILE A 277 36.48 29.34 -28.91
CA ILE A 277 37.22 29.89 -27.77
C ILE A 277 37.42 28.76 -26.76
N ARG A 278 38.69 28.33 -26.62
CA ARG A 278 39.16 27.50 -25.52
C ARG A 278 39.11 28.35 -24.24
N VAL A 279 38.22 28.02 -23.32
CA VAL A 279 38.30 28.48 -21.93
C VAL A 279 38.51 27.24 -21.06
N THR A 280 39.61 27.26 -20.32
CA THR A 280 39.97 26.32 -19.25
C THR A 280 38.84 26.18 -18.22
N PRO A 281 38.46 24.96 -17.77
CA PRO A 281 37.45 24.81 -16.74
C PRO A 281 38.11 24.91 -15.35
N ALA A 282 37.98 26.08 -14.74
CA ALA A 282 38.03 26.20 -13.29
C ALA A 282 36.76 26.93 -12.88
N VAL A 283 36.03 26.35 -11.91
CA VAL A 283 34.86 26.92 -11.22
C VAL A 283 33.53 26.80 -11.98
N GLN A 284 32.84 25.66 -11.75
CA GLN A 284 31.39 25.55 -11.42
C GLN A 284 30.92 24.09 -11.66
N GLU A 285 31.39 23.17 -10.83
CA GLU A 285 30.62 21.97 -10.47
C GLU A 285 29.92 22.23 -9.13
N GLU A 286 29.02 23.21 -9.12
CA GLU A 286 27.92 23.27 -8.16
C GLU A 286 26.63 23.06 -8.96
N ILE A 287 26.52 21.87 -9.54
CA ILE A 287 25.24 21.38 -10.04
C ILE A 287 24.59 20.63 -8.88
N ASN A 288 23.79 21.36 -8.11
CA ASN A 288 22.67 20.89 -7.29
C ASN A 288 22.69 19.39 -6.93
N LEU A 289 23.50 19.04 -5.94
CA LEU A 289 23.45 17.75 -5.25
C LEU A 289 22.41 17.78 -4.10
N GLU A 290 21.29 18.47 -4.27
CA GLU A 290 20.27 18.63 -3.22
C GLU A 290 19.08 17.66 -3.34
N ASN A 291 19.04 16.80 -4.36
CA ASN A 291 18.01 15.76 -4.49
C ASN A 291 18.62 14.39 -4.83
N SER A 292 19.61 13.94 -4.06
CA SER A 292 19.90 12.50 -4.05
C SER A 292 18.74 11.81 -3.31
N HIS A 293 17.73 11.36 -4.05
CA HIS A 293 16.67 10.52 -3.49
C HIS A 293 17.36 9.31 -2.83
N TRP A 294 17.26 9.21 -1.50
CA TRP A 294 17.89 8.09 -0.78
C TRP A 294 17.32 6.78 -1.33
N LEU A 295 18.20 5.89 -1.80
CA LEU A 295 17.81 4.58 -2.29
C LEU A 295 18.08 3.55 -1.19
N PRO A 296 17.05 2.82 -0.74
CA PRO A 296 17.24 1.81 0.27
C PRO A 296 18.20 0.70 -0.19
N PRO A 297 19.10 0.22 0.68
CA PRO A 297 20.03 -0.84 0.31
C PRO A 297 19.27 -2.14 -0.01
N PRO A 298 19.68 -2.89 -1.05
CA PRO A 298 19.10 -4.19 -1.36
C PRO A 298 19.54 -5.25 -0.32
N ASP A 299 18.67 -6.21 -0.05
CA ASP A 299 18.95 -7.37 0.79
C ASP A 299 19.05 -8.63 -0.06
N PHE A 300 20.28 -8.92 -0.51
CA PHE A 300 20.57 -10.11 -1.32
C PHE A 300 20.39 -11.42 -0.54
N ILE A 301 20.57 -11.38 0.79
CA ILE A 301 20.41 -12.56 1.64
C ILE A 301 18.93 -12.92 1.73
N LEU A 302 18.06 -11.93 1.96
CA LEU A 302 16.62 -12.12 1.91
C LEU A 302 16.17 -12.64 0.53
N MET A 303 16.75 -12.11 -0.56
CA MET A 303 16.43 -12.58 -1.91
C MET A 303 16.78 -14.06 -2.08
N ASP A 304 17.94 -14.51 -1.58
CA ASP A 304 18.31 -15.93 -1.58
C ASP A 304 17.33 -16.78 -0.77
N TYR A 305 16.92 -16.30 0.42
CA TYR A 305 15.95 -16.99 1.26
C TYR A 305 14.60 -17.18 0.55
N ILE A 306 14.11 -16.13 -0.13
CA ILE A 306 12.87 -16.20 -0.92
C ILE A 306 13.03 -17.20 -2.06
N ASN A 307 14.13 -17.13 -2.83
CA ASN A 307 14.37 -18.04 -3.94
C ASN A 307 14.48 -19.51 -3.50
N HIS A 308 15.11 -19.77 -2.37
CA HIS A 308 15.19 -21.10 -1.79
C HIS A 308 13.80 -21.61 -1.39
N ALA A 309 13.04 -20.81 -0.64
CA ALA A 309 11.67 -21.14 -0.22
C ALA A 309 10.74 -21.40 -1.41
N SER A 310 10.83 -20.59 -2.47
CA SER A 310 10.07 -20.81 -3.71
C SER A 310 10.42 -22.12 -4.42
N LYS A 311 11.64 -22.63 -4.27
CA LYS A 311 12.05 -23.90 -4.88
C LYS A 311 11.73 -25.12 -4.03
N THR A 312 11.82 -25.00 -2.70
CA THR A 312 11.71 -26.15 -1.80
C THR A 312 10.37 -26.25 -1.08
N ILE A 313 9.74 -25.12 -0.75
CA ILE A 313 8.52 -25.07 0.07
C ILE A 313 7.27 -24.93 -0.80
N LEU A 314 7.30 -24.03 -1.79
CA LEU A 314 6.15 -23.81 -2.68
C LEU A 314 5.62 -25.11 -3.34
N PRO A 315 6.46 -26.06 -3.80
CA PRO A 315 5.97 -27.29 -4.42
C PRO A 315 5.33 -28.31 -3.48
N LEU A 316 5.34 -28.08 -2.16
CA LEU A 316 4.73 -29.01 -1.19
C LEU A 316 3.22 -29.10 -1.37
N THR A 317 2.66 -30.27 -1.06
CA THR A 317 1.30 -30.65 -1.47
C THR A 317 0.20 -29.97 -0.65
N THR A 318 0.45 -29.74 0.65
CA THR A 318 -0.53 -29.13 1.54
C THR A 318 -0.02 -27.83 2.14
N THR A 319 -0.93 -26.87 2.37
CA THR A 319 -0.60 -25.62 3.07
C THR A 319 -0.03 -25.88 4.47
N ARG A 320 -0.44 -26.97 5.12
CA ARG A 320 0.10 -27.36 6.42
C ARG A 320 1.57 -27.72 6.34
N GLU A 321 1.96 -28.58 5.38
CA GLU A 321 3.37 -28.91 5.13
C GLU A 321 4.18 -27.67 4.77
N GLN A 322 3.64 -26.80 3.93
CA GLN A 322 4.27 -25.54 3.54
C GLN A 322 4.57 -24.66 4.76
N VAL A 323 3.59 -24.48 5.66
CA VAL A 323 3.76 -23.68 6.89
C VAL A 323 4.80 -24.29 7.82
N VAL A 324 4.76 -25.62 8.04
CA VAL A 324 5.71 -26.33 8.92
C VAL A 324 7.14 -26.21 8.38
N ALA A 325 7.32 -26.49 7.08
CA ALA A 325 8.62 -26.39 6.43
C ALA A 325 9.17 -24.95 6.43
N LEU A 326 8.30 -23.95 6.23
CA LEU A 326 8.70 -22.55 6.31
C LEU A 326 9.13 -22.14 7.72
N ALA A 327 8.41 -22.61 8.75
CA ALA A 327 8.74 -22.31 10.14
C ALA A 327 10.10 -22.88 10.53
N GLN A 328 10.40 -24.11 10.12
CA GLN A 328 11.72 -24.74 10.31
C GLN A 328 12.82 -23.95 9.58
N PHE A 329 12.59 -23.64 8.30
CA PHE A 329 13.53 -22.84 7.51
C PHE A 329 13.85 -21.48 8.14
N VAL A 330 12.84 -20.75 8.61
CA VAL A 330 13.02 -19.45 9.27
C VAL A 330 13.82 -19.60 10.57
N ALA A 331 13.50 -20.61 11.38
CA ALA A 331 14.22 -20.88 12.61
C ALA A 331 15.70 -21.19 12.33
N ASP A 332 16.00 -22.06 11.36
CA ASP A 332 17.37 -22.42 10.97
C ASP A 332 18.19 -21.21 10.52
N LYS A 333 17.59 -20.29 9.75
CA LYS A 333 18.27 -19.06 9.31
C LYS A 333 18.50 -18.03 10.42
N MET A 334 17.76 -18.13 11.53
CA MET A 334 17.78 -17.16 12.63
C MET A 334 18.23 -17.75 13.98
N GLY A 335 19.03 -18.82 13.95
CA GLY A 335 19.70 -19.38 15.13
C GLY A 335 19.11 -20.68 15.68
N GLY A 336 18.27 -21.38 14.91
CA GLY A 336 17.70 -22.69 15.25
C GLY A 336 16.64 -22.64 16.35
N SER A 337 16.22 -23.81 16.84
CA SER A 337 15.35 -23.93 18.02
C SER A 337 16.05 -23.41 19.28
N VAL A 338 15.29 -22.76 20.15
CA VAL A 338 15.78 -22.19 21.41
C VAL A 338 15.07 -22.87 22.57
N ASP A 339 15.83 -23.39 23.53
CA ASP A 339 15.26 -23.95 24.75
C ASP A 339 14.59 -22.88 25.61
N ARG A 340 13.43 -23.22 26.18
CA ARG A 340 12.65 -22.28 27.02
C ARG A 340 13.46 -21.70 28.17
N GLU A 341 14.32 -22.53 28.76
CA GLU A 341 15.15 -22.17 29.91
C GLU A 341 16.33 -21.29 29.50
N GLN A 342 16.84 -21.41 28.27
CA GLN A 342 18.01 -20.68 27.79
C GLN A 342 17.67 -19.35 27.11
N LEU A 343 16.40 -18.92 27.14
CA LEU A 343 15.99 -17.69 26.48
C LEU A 343 16.77 -16.46 26.99
N HIS A 344 17.17 -16.45 28.26
CA HIS A 344 17.99 -15.39 28.86
C HIS A 344 19.44 -15.36 28.35
N ASN A 345 19.94 -16.46 27.78
CA ASN A 345 21.29 -16.57 27.21
C ASN A 345 21.30 -16.29 25.70
N PHE A 346 20.15 -15.93 25.12
CA PHE A 346 20.05 -15.58 23.71
C PHE A 346 20.45 -14.11 23.51
N PHE A 347 21.76 -13.83 23.58
CA PHE A 347 22.32 -12.49 23.35
C PHE A 347 22.24 -12.10 21.87
N TRP A 348 21.16 -11.44 21.48
CA TRP A 348 20.93 -10.96 20.11
C TRP A 348 21.40 -9.50 19.95
N GLU A 349 21.48 -8.76 21.05
CA GLU A 349 21.82 -7.33 21.09
C GLU A 349 23.22 -7.07 20.55
N LEU A 350 24.20 -7.92 20.89
CA LEU A 350 25.59 -7.78 20.42
C LEU A 350 25.70 -7.93 18.90
N ASP A 351 24.99 -8.91 18.33
CA ASP A 351 24.96 -9.13 16.88
C ASP A 351 24.28 -7.95 16.18
N MET A 352 23.21 -7.39 16.77
CA MET A 352 22.52 -6.21 16.22
C MET A 352 23.40 -4.97 16.24
N SER A 353 24.03 -4.64 17.37
CA SER A 353 24.91 -3.47 17.47
C SER A 353 26.11 -3.58 16.52
N LYS A 354 26.62 -4.79 16.30
CA LYS A 354 27.66 -5.02 15.28
C LYS A 354 27.17 -4.69 13.87
N ILE A 355 25.96 -5.12 13.51
CA ILE A 355 25.38 -4.84 12.20
C ILE A 355 25.12 -3.34 12.02
N GLU A 356 24.56 -2.67 13.03
CA GLU A 356 24.31 -1.22 13.01
C GLU A 356 25.62 -0.42 12.85
N PHE A 357 26.67 -0.83 13.56
CA PHE A 357 28.00 -0.22 13.45
C PHE A 357 28.61 -0.44 12.05
N GLU A 358 28.53 -1.65 11.50
CA GLU A 358 29.00 -1.97 10.15
C GLU A 358 28.24 -1.18 9.07
N LEU A 359 26.94 -0.97 9.26
CA LEU A 359 26.07 -0.24 8.32
C LEU A 359 26.12 1.28 8.52
N LYS A 360 26.61 1.77 9.67
CA LYS A 360 26.50 3.17 10.11
C LYS A 360 25.06 3.69 10.03
N SER A 361 24.08 2.83 10.34
CA SER A 361 22.66 3.14 10.27
C SER A 361 21.86 2.27 11.22
N ASN A 362 20.78 2.84 11.79
CA ASN A 362 19.80 2.11 12.58
C ASN A 362 18.86 1.24 11.72
N VAL A 363 18.96 1.34 10.39
CA VAL A 363 18.14 0.57 9.44
C VAL A 363 18.86 -0.73 9.09
N VAL A 364 18.33 -1.84 9.58
CA VAL A 364 18.93 -3.17 9.46
C VAL A 364 18.11 -4.04 8.49
N PRO A 365 18.70 -4.49 7.37
CA PRO A 365 18.07 -5.48 6.49
C PRO A 365 17.85 -6.80 7.21
N ILE A 366 16.65 -7.37 7.08
CA ILE A 366 16.26 -8.59 7.82
C ILE A 366 17.18 -9.80 7.55
N GLY A 367 17.74 -9.92 6.34
CA GLY A 367 18.61 -11.02 5.94
C GLY A 367 19.97 -11.00 6.64
N LYS A 368 20.41 -9.85 7.17
CA LYS A 368 21.65 -9.76 7.96
C LYS A 368 21.52 -10.32 9.37
N ILE A 369 20.29 -10.51 9.86
CA ILE A 369 20.02 -10.95 11.23
C ILE A 369 20.20 -12.46 11.32
N LYS A 370 21.32 -12.90 11.92
CA LYS A 370 21.66 -14.32 12.09
C LYS A 370 20.99 -14.96 13.31
N ARG A 371 20.71 -14.17 14.36
CA ARG A 371 20.07 -14.60 15.60
C ARG A 371 18.85 -13.73 15.87
N GLY A 372 17.67 -14.28 15.60
CA GLY A 372 16.42 -13.56 15.68
C GLY A 372 15.59 -13.94 16.91
N THR A 373 15.02 -12.94 17.58
CA THR A 373 13.96 -13.09 18.58
C THR A 373 12.59 -13.34 17.91
N PHE A 374 11.53 -13.47 18.72
CA PHE A 374 10.14 -13.67 18.29
C PHE A 374 9.72 -12.78 17.11
N TYR A 375 9.93 -11.47 17.20
CA TYR A 375 9.47 -10.56 16.14
C TYR A 375 10.32 -10.59 14.87
N HIS A 376 11.63 -10.82 14.97
CA HIS A 376 12.48 -10.98 13.80
C HIS A 376 12.05 -12.20 12.99
N ARG A 377 11.84 -13.34 13.68
CA ARG A 377 11.39 -14.59 13.07
C ARG A 377 9.98 -14.47 12.52
N ALA A 378 9.05 -13.89 13.27
CA ALA A 378 7.67 -13.72 12.82
C ALA A 378 7.57 -12.80 11.59
N LEU A 379 8.40 -11.74 11.54
CA LEU A 379 8.48 -10.86 10.39
C LEU A 379 9.08 -11.57 9.17
N LEU A 380 10.19 -12.32 9.34
CA LEU A 380 10.79 -13.07 8.24
C LEU A 380 9.82 -14.14 7.69
N PHE A 381 9.14 -14.86 8.58
CA PHE A 381 8.10 -15.82 8.22
C PHE A 381 7.01 -15.15 7.39
N LYS A 382 6.45 -14.02 7.86
CA LYS A 382 5.42 -13.28 7.12
C LYS A 382 5.91 -12.84 5.74
N VAL A 383 7.12 -12.29 5.64
CA VAL A 383 7.71 -11.81 4.38
C VAL A 383 7.87 -12.93 3.37
N ILE A 384 8.42 -14.08 3.78
CA ILE A 384 8.60 -15.22 2.87
C ILE A 384 7.24 -15.82 2.51
N ALA A 385 6.35 -16.01 3.50
CA ALA A 385 4.99 -16.51 3.28
C ALA A 385 4.23 -15.69 2.24
N ASP A 386 4.30 -14.37 2.33
CA ASP A 386 3.68 -13.43 1.38
C ASP A 386 4.26 -13.55 -0.04
N ARG A 387 5.54 -13.94 -0.18
CA ARG A 387 6.20 -14.14 -1.49
C ARG A 387 5.85 -15.48 -2.13
N ILE A 388 5.62 -16.51 -1.33
CA ILE A 388 5.26 -17.85 -1.81
C ILE A 388 3.74 -18.11 -1.79
N GLY A 389 2.93 -17.13 -1.36
CA GLY A 389 1.47 -17.21 -1.40
C GLY A 389 0.82 -17.95 -0.23
N ILE A 390 1.50 -18.07 0.92
CA ILE A 390 0.93 -18.63 2.15
C ILE A 390 0.23 -17.51 2.94
N GLY A 391 -1.09 -17.61 3.09
CA GLY A 391 -1.87 -16.66 3.87
C GLY A 391 -1.60 -16.77 5.37
N CYS A 392 -0.90 -15.79 5.95
CA CYS A 392 -0.66 -15.69 7.38
C CYS A 392 -0.84 -14.25 7.89
N SER A 393 -1.34 -14.10 9.11
CA SER A 393 -1.35 -12.83 9.82
C SER A 393 -0.04 -12.64 10.59
N LEU A 394 0.35 -11.40 10.85
CA LEU A 394 1.46 -11.03 11.71
C LEU A 394 0.91 -10.24 12.90
N VAL A 395 1.10 -10.76 14.10
CA VAL A 395 0.56 -10.18 15.34
C VAL A 395 1.70 -9.77 16.25
N ARG A 396 1.68 -8.52 16.71
CA ARG A 396 2.59 -8.00 17.71
C ARG A 396 1.99 -8.19 19.10
N GLY A 397 2.74 -8.85 19.96
CA GLY A 397 2.45 -9.00 21.38
C GLY A 397 3.06 -7.90 22.25
N LYS A 398 3.05 -8.14 23.56
CA LYS A 398 3.74 -7.30 24.53
C LYS A 398 5.20 -7.75 24.67
N TYR A 399 6.06 -6.92 25.25
CA TYR A 399 7.44 -7.26 25.62
C TYR A 399 8.26 -7.88 24.47
N SER A 400 8.24 -7.24 23.30
CA SER A 400 8.99 -7.71 22.11
C SER A 400 8.59 -9.10 21.62
N ARG A 401 7.36 -9.55 21.91
CA ARG A 401 6.78 -10.75 21.29
C ARG A 401 6.08 -10.41 19.99
N ALA A 402 6.14 -11.33 19.04
CA ALA A 402 5.27 -11.35 17.88
C ALA A 402 5.15 -12.79 17.39
N TRP A 403 4.08 -13.09 16.66
CA TRP A 403 3.80 -14.43 16.14
C TRP A 403 2.99 -14.35 14.85
N ASN A 404 2.94 -15.47 14.14
CA ASN A 404 2.11 -15.60 12.96
C ASN A 404 0.90 -16.48 13.24
N GLU A 405 -0.24 -16.08 12.69
CA GLU A 405 -1.48 -16.84 12.74
C GLU A 405 -1.85 -17.33 11.34
N VAL A 406 -2.15 -18.61 11.17
CA VAL A 406 -2.51 -19.22 9.89
C VAL A 406 -3.88 -19.88 9.99
N LYS A 407 -4.65 -19.82 8.90
CA LYS A 407 -5.95 -20.49 8.77
C LYS A 407 -5.78 -21.77 7.97
N LEU A 408 -6.06 -22.91 8.60
CA LEU A 408 -5.91 -24.22 7.96
C LEU A 408 -7.26 -24.95 7.97
N VAL A 409 -7.59 -25.55 6.84
CA VAL A 409 -8.75 -26.45 6.72
C VAL A 409 -8.31 -27.85 7.10
N GLU A 410 -9.04 -28.48 8.01
CA GLU A 410 -8.79 -29.87 8.40
C GLU A 410 -9.78 -30.79 7.70
N HIS A 411 -9.26 -31.85 7.08
CA HIS A 411 -10.09 -32.92 6.54
C HIS A 411 -10.51 -33.83 7.70
N SER A 412 -11.82 -33.94 7.93
CA SER A 412 -12.32 -34.95 8.86
C SER A 412 -12.12 -36.36 8.25
N PRO A 413 -11.93 -37.40 9.07
CA PRO A 413 -11.87 -38.79 8.60
C PRO A 413 -13.14 -39.23 7.83
N LYS A 414 -14.24 -38.47 7.97
CA LYS A 414 -15.54 -38.70 7.35
C LYS A 414 -15.73 -37.93 6.02
N GLY A 415 -14.69 -37.30 5.49
CA GLY A 415 -14.74 -36.58 4.21
C GLY A 415 -15.48 -35.23 4.23
N LEU A 416 -16.00 -34.78 5.38
CA LEU A 416 -16.53 -33.42 5.51
C LEU A 416 -15.38 -32.43 5.68
N LEU A 417 -15.39 -31.35 4.87
CA LEU A 417 -14.60 -30.15 5.13
C LEU A 417 -15.11 -29.49 6.41
N LEU A 418 -14.24 -29.37 7.41
CA LEU A 418 -14.51 -28.57 8.59
C LEU A 418 -14.24 -27.09 8.32
N PRO A 419 -14.86 -26.16 9.06
CA PRO A 419 -14.51 -24.75 8.97
C PRO A 419 -13.01 -24.54 9.23
N PRO A 420 -12.36 -23.58 8.54
CA PRO A 420 -10.95 -23.27 8.77
C PRO A 420 -10.69 -22.93 10.24
N GLN A 421 -9.66 -23.53 10.82
CA GLN A 421 -9.22 -23.26 12.20
C GLN A 421 -7.98 -22.37 12.19
N GLU A 422 -7.86 -21.50 13.20
CA GLU A 422 -6.72 -20.61 13.38
C GLU A 422 -5.65 -21.26 14.26
N TYR A 423 -4.40 -21.21 13.80
CA TYR A 423 -3.22 -21.77 14.44
C TYR A 423 -2.13 -20.73 14.58
N ILE A 424 -1.43 -20.72 15.71
CA ILE A 424 -0.19 -19.96 15.90
C ILE A 424 0.98 -20.84 15.48
N VAL A 425 1.90 -20.26 14.71
CA VAL A 425 3.13 -20.94 14.29
C VAL A 425 4.20 -20.72 15.36
N ASP A 426 4.68 -21.80 15.98
CA ASP A 426 5.87 -21.75 16.84
C ASP A 426 7.12 -21.62 15.97
N LEU A 427 7.88 -20.55 16.19
CA LEU A 427 9.13 -20.24 15.48
C LEU A 427 10.34 -20.25 16.43
N MET A 428 10.15 -20.54 17.71
CA MET A 428 11.16 -20.35 18.75
C MET A 428 11.50 -21.66 19.46
N PHE A 429 10.52 -22.35 20.03
CA PHE A 429 10.78 -23.53 20.88
C PHE A 429 10.74 -24.82 20.07
N GLU A 430 9.64 -25.05 19.37
CA GLU A 430 9.45 -26.21 18.49
C GLU A 430 9.09 -25.71 17.07
N PRO A 431 10.08 -25.27 16.26
CA PRO A 431 9.83 -24.71 14.93
C PRO A 431 8.94 -25.59 14.05
N GLY A 432 7.80 -25.04 13.63
CA GLY A 432 6.80 -25.75 12.83
C GLY A 432 5.69 -26.41 13.64
N CYS A 433 5.74 -26.38 14.96
CA CYS A 433 4.62 -26.78 15.80
C CYS A 433 3.44 -25.78 15.62
N LEU A 434 2.25 -26.31 15.33
CA LEU A 434 1.03 -25.52 15.11
C LEU A 434 0.17 -25.54 16.37
N LEU A 435 0.13 -24.41 17.07
CA LEU A 435 -0.60 -24.27 18.33
C LEU A 435 -2.01 -23.77 18.04
N LYS A 436 -3.02 -24.62 18.28
CA LYS A 436 -4.43 -24.23 18.07
C LYS A 436 -4.79 -23.00 18.91
N GLN A 437 -5.41 -22.00 18.28
CA GLN A 437 -5.84 -20.79 18.97
C GLN A 437 -6.82 -21.11 20.10
N GLY A 438 -6.61 -20.48 21.26
CA GLY A 438 -7.38 -20.76 22.49
C GLY A 438 -6.89 -21.97 23.30
N SER A 439 -5.84 -22.67 22.86
CA SER A 439 -5.19 -23.70 23.68
C SER A 439 -4.26 -23.11 24.73
N ALA A 440 -4.05 -23.81 25.85
CA ALA A 440 -3.12 -23.38 26.90
C ALA A 440 -1.69 -23.16 26.38
N LYS A 441 -1.23 -23.99 25.42
CA LYS A 441 0.07 -23.83 24.78
C LYS A 441 0.17 -22.52 23.97
N ALA A 442 -0.89 -22.18 23.23
CA ALA A 442 -0.96 -20.93 22.47
C ALA A 442 -0.92 -19.71 23.41
N ASP A 443 -1.67 -19.74 24.51
CA ASP A 443 -1.65 -18.64 25.49
C ASP A 443 -0.30 -18.51 26.19
N GLN A 444 0.37 -19.63 26.48
CA GLN A 444 1.73 -19.64 27.01
C GLN A 444 2.69 -18.96 26.02
N TYR A 445 2.62 -19.33 24.74
CA TYR A 445 3.48 -18.75 23.70
C TYR A 445 3.33 -17.23 23.56
N LYS A 446 2.11 -16.72 23.77
CA LYS A 446 1.82 -15.27 23.75
C LYS A 446 2.36 -14.50 24.95
N ARG A 447 2.61 -15.16 26.09
CA ARG A 447 2.86 -14.51 27.39
C ARG A 447 4.25 -14.74 27.98
N ILE A 448 4.88 -15.88 27.68
CA ILE A 448 6.24 -16.20 28.16
C ILE A 448 7.19 -15.09 27.72
#